data_AF-A0A836U4Y5-F1
#
_entry.id   AF-A0A836U4Y5-F1
#
_cell.length_a   1.000
_cell.length_b   1.000
_cell.length_c   1.000
_cell.angle_alpha   90.00
_cell.angle_beta   90.00
_cell.angle_gamma   90.00
#
_symmetry.space_group_name_H-M   'P 1'
#
loop_
_entity.id
_entity.type
_entity.pdbx_description
1 polymer ?
#
loop_
_entity_poly.entity_id
_entity_poly.type
_entity_poly.pdbx_seq_one_letter_code
_entity_poly.pdbx_strand_id
1 'polypeptide(L)' 'MTLKVFEDNTFVAQTVAAAGDRRVLVVDAGGSLRCSMVGDNVAQAACDNGWAGLLIFGAIRDSQVIAVSISACRHS' A
#
# COMPACT_ATOMS: atom_id res chain seq x y z
N MET A 1 10.69 -2.16 4.24
CA MET A 1 11.18 -1.04 3.40
C MET A 1 10.46 0.22 3.84
N THR A 2 11.10 1.39 3.81
CA THR A 2 10.47 2.68 4.16
C THR A 2 10.52 3.62 2.97
N LEU A 3 9.44 4.36 2.74
CA LEU A 3 9.33 5.40 1.72
C LEU A 3 8.78 6.67 2.37
N LYS A 4 9.45 7.81 2.14
CA LYS A 4 8.95 9.12 2.55
C LYS A 4 8.47 9.88 1.31
N VAL A 5 7.21 10.28 1.31
CA VAL A 5 6.55 11.01 0.23
C VAL A 5 5.69 12.12 0.81
N PHE A 6 5.13 12.98 -0.04
CA PHE A 6 4.16 13.98 0.37
C PHE A 6 3.16 14.21 -0.75
N GLU A 7 1.91 13.77 -0.52
CA GLU A 7 0.77 14.01 -1.43
C GLU A 7 0.93 13.47 -2.86
N ASP A 8 1.91 12.60 -3.07
CA ASP A 8 2.20 11.90 -4.33
C ASP A 8 2.44 10.42 -4.04
N ASN A 9 1.66 9.55 -4.71
CA ASN A 9 1.72 8.11 -4.54
C ASN A 9 2.46 7.38 -5.66
N THR A 10 3.09 8.09 -6.61
CA THR A 10 3.79 7.50 -7.76
C THR A 10 4.85 6.50 -7.31
N PHE A 11 5.67 6.88 -6.33
CA PHE A 11 6.71 5.99 -5.77
C PHE A 11 6.11 4.85 -4.92
N VAL A 12 4.93 5.04 -4.32
CA VAL A 12 4.22 3.96 -3.61
C VAL A 12 3.79 2.90 -4.63
N ALA A 13 3.14 3.31 -5.71
CA ALA A 13 2.68 2.42 -6.78
C ALA A 13 3.86 1.66 -7.44
N GLN A 14 4.96 2.36 -7.74
CA GLN A 14 6.17 1.74 -8.30
C GLN A 14 6.79 0.73 -7.33
N THR A 15 6.83 1.05 -6.04
CA THR A 15 7.44 0.16 -5.03
C THR A 15 6.65 -1.14 -4.88
N VAL A 16 5.31 -1.05 -4.82
CA VAL A 16 4.48 -2.25 -4.63
C VAL A 16 4.44 -3.15 -5.88
N ALA A 17 4.80 -2.61 -7.05
CA ALA A 17 4.95 -3.39 -8.28
C ALA A 17 6.23 -4.26 -8.31
N ALA A 18 7.18 -4.02 -7.41
CA ALA A 18 8.35 -4.87 -7.23
C ALA A 18 8.08 -5.99 -6.20
N ALA A 19 8.90 -7.05 -6.25
CA ALA A 19 8.79 -8.19 -5.34
C ALA A 19 8.90 -7.74 -3.86
N GLY A 20 7.85 -8.07 -3.10
CA GLY A 20 7.73 -7.71 -1.69
C GLY A 20 8.53 -8.61 -0.76
N ASP A 21 8.80 -9.85 -1.16
CA ASP A 21 9.51 -10.89 -0.37
C ASP A 21 8.97 -11.02 1.07
N ARG A 22 7.63 -10.94 1.23
CA ARG A 22 6.94 -10.93 2.53
C ARG A 22 7.40 -9.81 3.48
N ARG A 23 7.97 -8.73 2.95
CA ARG A 23 8.29 -7.53 3.72
C ARG A 23 7.05 -6.66 3.89
N VAL A 24 7.13 -5.74 4.85
CA VAL A 24 6.19 -4.63 5.01
C VAL A 24 6.78 -3.38 4.36
N LEU A 25 5.98 -2.68 3.55
CA LEU A 25 6.29 -1.33 3.08
C LEU A 25 5.68 -0.31 4.05
N VAL A 26 6.53 0.51 4.64
CA VAL A 26 6.13 1.64 5.49
C VAL A 26 6.19 2.91 4.66
N VAL A 27 5.10 3.66 4.60
CA VAL A 27 4.99 4.93 3.88
C VAL A 27 4.74 6.05 4.88
N ASP A 28 5.68 6.99 4.97
CA ASP A 28 5.51 8.26 5.66
C ASP A 28 5.04 9.31 4.64
N ALA A 29 3.77 9.70 4.71
CA ALA A 29 3.17 10.76 3.91
C ALA A 29 2.93 12.05 4.72
N GLY A 30 3.66 12.21 5.84
CA GLY A 30 3.50 13.32 6.77
C GLY A 30 2.15 13.36 7.48
N GLY A 31 1.40 12.26 7.48
CA GLY A 31 0.06 12.19 8.05
C GLY A 31 -0.99 12.98 7.24
N SER A 32 -0.69 13.36 5.99
CA SER A 32 -1.64 14.11 5.16
C SER A 32 -2.92 13.29 4.91
N LEU A 33 -4.06 13.93 5.13
CA LEU A 33 -5.39 13.40 4.80
C LEU A 33 -5.97 14.00 3.52
N ARG A 34 -5.23 14.90 2.85
CA ARG A 34 -5.69 15.59 1.63
C ARG A 34 -5.65 14.67 0.41
N CYS A 35 -4.70 13.74 0.38
CA CYS A 35 -4.45 12.84 -0.74
C CYS A 35 -4.22 11.41 -0.23
N SER A 36 -4.85 10.43 -0.87
CA SER A 36 -4.70 9.02 -0.51
C SER A 36 -3.42 8.43 -1.11
N MET A 37 -2.63 7.73 -0.30
CA MET A 37 -1.41 7.05 -0.74
C MET A 37 -1.69 5.67 -1.34
N VAL A 38 -2.77 5.02 -0.87
CA VAL A 38 -3.17 3.69 -1.30
C VAL A 38 -4.67 3.68 -1.55
N GLY A 39 -5.06 3.12 -2.70
CA GLY A 39 -6.42 2.68 -2.99
C GLY A 39 -6.42 1.19 -3.31
N ASP A 40 -7.57 0.67 -3.74
CA ASP A 40 -7.79 -0.74 -4.07
C ASP A 40 -6.73 -1.32 -5.04
N ASN A 41 -6.45 -0.66 -6.17
CA ASN A 41 -5.49 -1.15 -7.17
C ASN A 41 -4.06 -1.27 -6.62
N VAL A 42 -3.64 -0.30 -5.79
CA VAL A 42 -2.30 -0.32 -5.19
C VAL A 42 -2.22 -1.39 -4.11
N ALA A 43 -3.29 -1.58 -3.33
CA ALA A 43 -3.36 -2.64 -2.34
C ALA A 43 -3.34 -4.03 -2.98
N GLN A 44 -4.08 -4.23 -4.07
CA GLN A 44 -4.08 -5.48 -4.83
C GLN A 44 -2.72 -5.76 -5.44
N ALA A 45 -2.07 -4.76 -6.07
CA ALA A 45 -0.73 -4.92 -6.59
C ALA A 45 0.29 -5.29 -5.51
N ALA A 46 0.17 -4.73 -4.30
CA ALA A 46 1.03 -5.12 -3.19
C ALA A 46 0.83 -6.59 -2.80
N CYS A 47 -0.43 -7.05 -2.73
CA CYS A 47 -0.73 -8.46 -2.52
C CYS A 47 -0.10 -9.34 -3.60
N ASP A 48 -0.40 -9.05 -4.88
CA ASP A 48 0.00 -9.88 -6.02
C ASP A 48 1.53 -10.01 -6.13
N ASN A 49 2.26 -8.99 -5.68
CA ASN A 49 3.73 -8.99 -5.66
C ASN A 49 4.34 -9.48 -4.34
N GLY A 50 3.55 -10.12 -3.46
CA GLY A 50 4.04 -10.81 -2.27
C GLY A 50 4.48 -9.90 -1.14
N TRP A 51 3.95 -8.68 -1.04
CA TRP A 51 4.11 -7.85 0.15
C TRP A 51 3.27 -8.44 1.30
N ALA A 52 3.85 -8.51 2.49
CA ALA A 52 3.12 -8.96 3.69
C ALA A 52 2.15 -7.89 4.22
N GLY A 53 2.36 -6.63 3.86
CA GLY A 53 1.47 -5.55 4.24
C GLY A 53 2.04 -4.16 3.92
N LEU A 54 1.17 -3.17 4.09
CA LEU A 54 1.43 -1.75 3.90
C LEU A 54 1.11 -1.04 5.21
N LEU A 55 2.03 -0.23 5.74
CA LEU A 55 1.79 0.66 6.88
C LEU A 55 1.88 2.10 6.40
N ILE A 56 0.77 2.84 6.47
CA ILE A 56 0.64 4.17 5.88
C ILE A 56 0.43 5.20 6.99
N PHE A 57 1.37 6.15 7.13
CA PHE A 57 1.19 7.36 7.92
C PHE A 57 0.65 8.47 7.00
N GLY A 58 -0.65 8.41 6.73
CA GLY A 58 -1.40 9.27 5.81
C GLY A 58 -2.77 8.65 5.48
N ALA A 59 -3.49 9.20 4.51
CA ALA A 59 -4.77 8.65 4.10
C ALA A 59 -4.66 7.45 3.14
N ILE A 60 -5.64 6.55 3.24
CA ILE A 60 -5.99 5.56 2.22
C ILE A 60 -7.40 5.84 1.71
N ARG A 61 -7.78 5.28 0.58
CA ARG A 61 -9.16 5.26 0.07
C ARG A 61 -9.62 3.82 -0.18
N ASP A 62 -10.88 3.63 -0.53
CA ASP A 62 -11.47 2.32 -0.88
C ASP A 62 -11.35 1.28 0.25
N SER A 63 -11.38 1.72 1.51
CA SER A 63 -11.11 0.89 2.69
C SER A 63 -12.01 -0.35 2.79
N GLN A 64 -13.26 -0.26 2.35
CA GLN A 64 -14.19 -1.39 2.29
C GLN A 64 -13.72 -2.45 1.29
N VAL A 65 -13.32 -2.03 0.08
CA VAL A 65 -12.81 -2.94 -0.96
C VAL A 65 -11.50 -3.57 -0.48
N ILE A 66 -10.58 -2.76 0.06
CA ILE A 66 -9.30 -3.24 0.60
C ILE A 66 -9.50 -4.30 1.69
N ALA A 67 -10.46 -4.10 2.61
CA ALA A 67 -10.75 -5.05 3.67
C ALA A 67 -11.22 -6.42 3.13
N VAL A 68 -11.99 -6.42 2.04
CA VAL A 68 -12.44 -7.66 1.38
C VAL A 68 -11.28 -8.29 0.59
N SER A 69 -10.55 -7.51 -0.23
CA SER A 69 -9.49 -8.03 -1.10
C SER A 69 -8.30 -8.60 -0.33
N ILE A 70 -7.85 -7.96 0.76
CA ILE A 70 -6.71 -8.46 1.55
C ILE A 70 -7.01 -9.81 2.21
N SER A 71 -8.28 -10.10 2.46
CA SER A 71 -8.72 -11.40 2.99
C SER A 71 -8.50 -12.54 1.99
N ALA A 72 -8.53 -12.23 0.68
CA ALA A 72 -8.26 -13.16 -0.41
C ALA A 72 -6.75 -13.33 -0.69
N CYS A 73 -5.93 -12.35 -0.33
CA CYS A 73 -4.47 -12.39 -0.48
C CYS A 73 -3.75 -13.33 0.52
N ARG A 74 -4.44 -14.30 1.13
CA ARG A 74 -3.78 -15.30 1.98
C ARG A 74 -2.99 -16.24 1.08
N HIS A 75 -1.73 -15.88 0.88
CA HIS A 75 -0.75 -16.71 0.20
C HIS A 75 -0.61 -18.02 0.99
N SER A 76 -1.05 -19.11 0.37
CA SER A 76 -0.84 -20.51 0.74
C SER A 76 0.63 -20.85 0.95
#